data_AF-Q0K9L5-F1
#
_entry.id   AF-Q0K9L5-F1
#
_cell.length_a   1.000
_cell.length_b   1.000
_cell.length_c   1.000
_cell.angle_alpha   90.00
_cell.angle_beta   90.00
_cell.angle_gamma   90.00
#
_symmetry.space_group_name_H-M   'P 1'
#
loop_
_entity.id
_entity.type
_entity.pdbx_description
1 polymer ?
#
loop_
_entity_poly.entity_id
_entity_poly.type
_entity_poly.pdbx_seq_one_letter_code
_entity_poly.pdbx_strand_id
1 'polypeptide(L)'
;MFFRQRPTENAAFSYFFGCAGRPDLAGREREMAARLHDSLHRKLLNLPAELEIYPGHQAGSACGAGLSGKPASTIGFEKRFNPMLAMSRDAFVDAVVADIPQQPENMARIIEVNLRGIKPEGARD
;
A
#
# COMPACT_ATOMS: atom_id res chain seq x y z
N MET A 1 -8.33 -8.31 27.84
CA MET A 1 -7.80 -9.33 26.90
C MET A 1 -6.72 -8.67 26.06
N PHE A 2 -5.47 -8.71 26.51
CA PHE A 2 -4.34 -8.08 25.81
C PHE A 2 -3.76 -9.08 24.81
N PHE A 3 -4.01 -8.87 23.52
CA PHE A 3 -3.31 -9.62 22.48
C PHE A 3 -1.86 -9.12 22.42
N ARG A 4 -0.96 -9.88 23.04
CA ARG A 4 0.48 -9.77 22.83
C ARG A 4 0.78 -10.28 21.42
N GLN A 5 0.91 -9.39 20.45
CA GLN A 5 1.41 -9.75 19.11
C GLN A 5 2.83 -10.28 19.27
N ARG A 6 3.04 -11.54 18.89
CA ARG A 6 4.39 -12.07 18.66
C ARG A 6 4.95 -11.32 17.44
N PRO A 7 6.21 -10.87 17.48
CA PRO A 7 6.88 -10.33 16.31
C PRO A 7 7.10 -11.50 15.35
N THR A 8 6.19 -11.69 14.41
CA THR A 8 6.55 -12.34 13.15
C THR A 8 7.34 -11.28 12.39
N GLU A 9 8.54 -11.65 11.95
CA GLU A 9 9.61 -10.74 11.51
C GLU A 9 9.22 -9.79 10.36
N ASN A 10 8.03 -9.93 9.76
CA ASN A 10 7.53 -9.07 8.66
C ASN A 10 6.01 -8.76 8.70
N ALA A 11 5.29 -8.88 9.83
CA ALA A 11 3.83 -8.65 9.87
C ALA A 11 3.36 -7.18 9.86
N ALA A 12 4.20 -6.26 9.39
CA ALA A 12 3.92 -4.83 9.29
C ALA A 12 4.14 -4.30 7.86
N PHE A 13 4.05 -5.14 6.84
CA PHE A 13 4.05 -4.65 5.46
C PHE A 13 2.77 -3.85 5.27
N SER A 14 2.97 -2.55 5.05
CA SER A 14 2.05 -1.55 5.56
C SER A 14 0.83 -1.33 4.68
N TYR A 15 -0.28 -0.90 5.28
CA TYR A 15 -1.50 -0.50 4.57
C TYR A 15 -1.32 0.62 3.53
N PHE A 16 -0.19 1.34 3.56
CA PHE A 16 0.17 2.32 2.55
C PHE A 16 0.96 1.71 1.37
N PHE A 17 1.46 0.47 1.52
CA PHE A 17 2.40 -0.18 0.63
C PHE A 17 1.88 -1.57 0.26
N GLY A 18 1.27 -1.62 -0.91
CA GLY A 18 0.58 -2.82 -1.35
C GLY A 18 -0.50 -2.42 -2.33
N CYS A 19 -0.08 -2.00 -3.51
CA CYS A 19 -0.91 -2.02 -4.70
C CYS A 19 0.00 -2.37 -5.86
N ALA A 20 0.10 -3.68 -6.11
CA ALA A 20 0.44 -4.32 -7.38
C ALA A 20 0.87 -3.40 -8.50
N GLY A 21 2.08 -3.68 -9.04
CA GLY A 21 2.54 -3.35 -10.39
C GLY A 21 1.68 -2.34 -11.12
N ARG A 22 1.64 -1.12 -10.60
CA ARG A 22 0.98 0.03 -11.17
C ARG A 22 1.74 0.32 -12.46
N PRO A 23 1.18 0.14 -13.68
CA PRO A 23 1.94 0.38 -14.91
C PRO A 23 2.31 1.85 -15.11
N ASP A 24 1.74 2.76 -14.32
CA ASP A 24 2.24 4.13 -14.17
C ASP A 24 3.57 4.24 -13.40
N LEU A 25 4.02 3.14 -12.79
CA LEU A 25 5.37 2.96 -12.25
C LEU A 25 6.38 2.54 -13.31
N ALA A 26 5.98 1.93 -14.44
CA ALA A 26 6.92 1.39 -15.41
C ALA A 26 7.88 2.50 -15.92
N GLY A 27 9.16 2.42 -15.52
CA GLY A 27 10.19 3.42 -15.83
C GLY A 27 10.14 4.69 -14.98
N ARG A 28 9.27 4.75 -13.97
CA ARG A 28 9.11 5.89 -13.02
C ARG A 28 8.96 5.42 -11.57
N GLU A 29 9.41 4.21 -11.25
CA GLU A 29 9.23 3.55 -9.96
C GLU A 29 9.76 4.44 -8.82
N ARG A 30 10.99 4.93 -8.98
CA ARG A 30 11.64 5.84 -8.03
C ARG A 30 10.88 7.16 -7.87
N GLU A 31 10.43 7.75 -8.97
CA GLU A 31 9.70 9.02 -8.94
C GLU A 31 8.38 8.87 -8.17
N MET A 32 7.63 7.81 -8.44
CA MET A 32 6.34 7.55 -7.79
C MET A 32 6.50 7.14 -6.33
N ALA A 33 7.52 6.34 -5.99
CA ALA A 33 7.86 6.05 -4.59
C ALA A 33 8.18 7.34 -3.82
N ALA A 34 8.90 8.27 -4.46
CA ALA A 34 9.25 9.54 -3.84
C ALA A 34 8.01 10.45 -3.65
N ARG A 35 7.09 10.46 -4.63
CA ARG A 35 5.78 11.14 -4.50
C ARG A 35 4.90 10.52 -3.42
N LEU A 36 4.95 9.19 -3.26
CA LEU A 36 4.23 8.48 -2.20
C LEU A 36 4.74 8.91 -0.82
N HIS A 37 6.06 8.94 -0.62
CA HIS A 37 6.66 9.48 0.60
C HIS A 37 6.21 10.91 0.88
N ASP A 38 6.31 11.81 -0.12
CA ASP A 38 5.86 13.19 0.03
C ASP A 38 4.37 13.29 0.39
N SER A 39 3.51 12.47 -0.21
CA SER A 39 2.07 12.43 0.11
C SER A 39 1.81 11.95 1.53
N LEU A 40 2.49 10.90 1.99
CA LEU A 40 2.36 10.38 3.35
C LEU A 40 2.76 11.46 4.36
N HIS A 41 3.99 11.98 4.26
CA HIS A 41 4.55 12.88 5.26
C HIS A 41 3.93 14.28 5.25
N ARG A 42 3.50 14.79 4.08
CA ARG A 42 2.93 16.15 3.99
C ARG A 42 1.42 16.18 4.19
N LYS A 43 0.72 15.06 3.98
CA LYS A 43 -0.75 15.02 4.07
C LYS A 43 -1.22 14.07 5.14
N LEU A 44 -0.99 12.77 4.98
CA LEU A 44 -1.65 11.75 5.80
C LEU A 44 -1.14 11.72 7.24
N LEU A 45 0.18 11.83 7.45
CA LEU A 45 0.76 11.76 8.81
C LEU A 45 0.51 13.02 9.66
N ASN A 46 -0.05 14.07 9.06
CA ASN A 46 -0.49 15.31 9.73
C ASN A 46 -1.95 15.25 10.20
N LEU A 47 -2.66 14.17 9.88
CA LEU A 47 -4.04 13.97 10.33
C LEU A 47 -4.09 13.46 11.79
N PRO A 48 -5.22 13.64 12.50
CA PRO A 48 -5.42 13.11 13.86
C PRO A 48 -5.10 11.62 14.00
N ALA A 49 -4.53 11.25 15.14
CA ALA A 49 -3.99 9.90 15.38
C ALA A 49 -5.09 8.82 15.49
N GLU A 50 -6.28 9.22 15.90
CA GLU A 50 -7.48 8.40 16.07
C GLU A 50 -8.19 8.08 14.75
N LEU A 51 -7.82 8.75 13.64
CA LEU A 51 -8.45 8.48 12.36
C LEU A 51 -8.15 7.08 11.86
N GLU A 52 -9.22 6.40 11.49
CA GLU A 52 -9.16 5.05 10.95
C GLU A 52 -8.69 5.04 9.50
N ILE A 53 -7.91 4.02 9.18
CA ILE A 53 -7.38 3.75 7.84
C ILE A 53 -8.06 2.48 7.35
N TYR A 54 -8.78 2.61 6.24
CA TYR A 54 -9.40 1.51 5.52
C TYR A 54 -8.65 1.30 4.20
N PRO A 55 -7.78 0.28 4.11
CA PRO A 55 -6.99 0.03 2.91
C PRO A 55 -7.85 -0.52 1.76
N GLY A 56 -7.45 -0.25 0.52
CA GLY A 56 -8.10 -0.82 -0.66
C GLY A 56 -7.80 -2.31 -0.88
N HIS A 57 -6.75 -2.84 -0.23
CA HIS A 57 -6.34 -4.25 -0.28
C HIS A 57 -5.93 -4.74 1.11
N GLN A 58 -6.09 -6.04 1.36
CA GLN A 58 -5.75 -6.70 2.63
C GLN A 58 -4.87 -7.94 2.37
N ALA A 59 -4.33 -8.53 3.45
CA ALA A 59 -3.57 -9.77 3.41
C ALA A 59 -4.32 -10.86 2.62
N GLY A 60 -3.62 -11.53 1.69
CA GLY A 60 -4.23 -12.54 0.81
C GLY A 60 -4.69 -12.00 -0.55
N SER A 61 -4.59 -10.69 -0.79
CA SER A 61 -4.67 -10.14 -2.15
C SER A 61 -3.37 -10.40 -2.91
N ALA A 62 -3.48 -10.77 -4.20
CA ALA A 62 -2.32 -11.00 -5.09
C ALA A 62 -1.39 -9.77 -5.21
N CYS A 63 -1.87 -8.61 -4.76
CA CYS A 63 -1.22 -7.30 -4.84
C CYS A 63 -0.47 -6.88 -3.57
N GLY A 64 -0.50 -7.70 -2.51
CA GLY A 64 -0.05 -7.31 -1.18
C GLY A 64 0.73 -8.40 -0.47
N ALA A 65 2.01 -8.54 -0.82
CA ALA A 65 2.96 -9.26 0.01
C ALA A 65 3.05 -8.54 1.38
N GLY A 66 2.75 -9.25 2.46
CA GLY A 66 2.98 -8.80 3.84
C GLY A 66 1.92 -7.88 4.48
N LEU A 67 0.80 -7.58 3.81
CA LEU A 67 -0.28 -6.78 4.40
C LEU A 67 -0.80 -7.38 5.71
N SER A 68 -1.21 -6.53 6.66
CA SER A 68 -1.85 -6.98 7.90
C SER A 68 -3.24 -7.55 7.63
N GLY A 69 -3.57 -8.66 8.30
CA GLY A 69 -4.89 -9.31 8.23
C GLY A 69 -6.00 -8.58 8.99
N LYS A 70 -5.72 -7.44 9.63
CA LYS A 70 -6.77 -6.62 10.25
C LYS A 70 -7.51 -5.80 9.18
N PRO A 71 -8.83 -5.62 9.32
CA PRO A 71 -9.63 -4.92 8.31
C PRO A 71 -9.39 -3.40 8.27
N ALA A 72 -8.85 -2.83 9.34
CA ALA A 72 -8.56 -1.41 9.49
C ALA A 72 -7.35 -1.18 10.42
N SER A 73 -6.80 0.04 10.36
CA SER A 73 -5.74 0.56 11.24
C SER A 73 -6.08 2.00 11.68
N THR A 74 -5.17 2.71 12.35
CA THR A 74 -5.29 4.15 12.59
C THR A 74 -3.99 4.88 12.24
N ILE A 75 -4.08 6.19 11.98
CA ILE A 75 -2.89 7.03 11.70
C ILE A 75 -1.87 6.92 12.83
N GLY A 76 -2.32 6.96 14.09
CA GLY A 76 -1.45 6.84 15.26
C GLY A 76 -0.79 5.47 15.38
N PHE A 77 -1.51 4.40 15.05
CA PHE A 77 -0.96 3.05 15.03
C PHE A 77 0.13 2.91 13.97
N GLU A 78 -0.14 3.34 12.73
CA GLU A 78 0.84 3.28 11.65
C GLU A 78 2.08 4.10 11.99
N LYS A 79 1.95 5.34 12.45
CA LYS A 79 3.10 6.18 12.84
C LYS A 79 3.99 5.52 13.90
N ARG A 80 3.41 4.74 14.80
CA ARG A 80 4.12 4.11 15.90
C ARG A 80 4.79 2.79 15.51
N PHE A 81 4.18 2.01 14.64
CA PHE A 81 4.57 0.61 14.41
C PHE A 81 5.03 0.31 12.99
N ASN A 82 4.87 1.24 12.05
CA ASN A 82 5.33 1.07 10.67
C ASN A 82 6.74 1.63 10.49
N PRO A 83 7.77 0.78 10.35
CA PRO A 83 9.16 1.22 10.26
C PRO A 83 9.44 2.05 9.00
N MET A 84 8.67 1.88 7.92
CA MET A 84 8.88 2.65 6.69
C MET A 84 8.52 4.13 6.84
N LEU A 85 7.57 4.48 7.72
CA LEU A 85 7.22 5.88 7.97
C LEU A 85 8.28 6.65 8.77
N ALA A 86 9.27 5.94 9.32
CA ALA A 86 10.42 6.55 10.00
C ALA A 86 11.66 6.66 9.10
N MET A 87 11.62 6.09 7.89
CA MET A 87 12.75 6.14 6.96
C MET A 87 12.95 7.55 6.40
N SER A 88 14.18 7.85 5.98
CA SER A 88 14.43 9.01 5.13
C SER A 88 13.78 8.79 3.76
N ARG A 89 13.54 9.88 3.03
CA ARG A 89 12.94 9.83 1.69
C ARG A 89 13.70 8.89 0.74
N ASP A 90 15.03 8.91 0.78
CA ASP A 90 15.85 8.08 -0.12
C ASP A 90 15.82 6.61 0.30
N ALA A 91 15.98 6.32 1.60
CA ALA A 91 15.90 4.95 2.13
C ALA A 91 14.53 4.33 1.89
N PHE A 92 13.47 5.13 2.00
CA PHE A 92 12.11 4.75 1.67
C PHE A 92 11.96 4.38 0.19
N VAL A 93 12.47 5.23 -0.71
CA VAL A 93 12.39 4.99 -2.16
C VAL A 93 13.12 3.70 -2.51
N ASP A 94 14.31 3.49 -1.96
CA ASP A 94 15.09 2.28 -2.20
C ASP A 94 14.36 1.03 -1.68
N ALA A 95 13.77 1.10 -0.48
CA ALA A 95 13.00 0.00 0.10
C ALA A 95 11.74 -0.34 -0.72
N VAL A 96 11.00 0.68 -1.18
CA VAL A 96 9.78 0.49 -1.99
C VAL A 96 10.11 -0.10 -3.36
N VAL A 97 11.16 0.39 -4.02
CA VAL A 97 11.55 -0.07 -5.36
C VAL A 97 12.10 -1.49 -5.33
N ALA A 98 12.78 -1.88 -4.24
CA ALA A 98 13.32 -3.22 -4.09
C ALA A 98 12.24 -4.33 -3.99
N ASP A 99 11.01 -3.97 -3.60
CA ASP A 99 9.92 -4.92 -3.35
C ASP A 99 8.73 -4.77 -4.31
N ILE A 100 8.95 -4.20 -5.50
CA ILE A 100 7.88 -4.09 -6.51
C ILE A 100 7.62 -5.48 -7.11
N PRO A 101 6.42 -6.07 -6.94
CA PRO A 101 6.09 -7.36 -7.54
C PRO A 101 5.93 -7.22 -9.05
N GLN A 102 6.10 -8.35 -9.76
CA GLN A 102 5.82 -8.40 -11.19
C GLN A 102 4.37 -7.98 -11.48
N GLN A 103 4.21 -7.18 -12.54
CA GLN A 103 2.89 -6.76 -13.00
C GLN A 103 2.04 -7.97 -13.43
N PRO A 104 0.78 -8.09 -12.99
CA PRO A 104 -0.14 -9.12 -13.47
C PRO A 104 -0.38 -9.01 -14.97
N GLU A 105 -0.48 -10.15 -15.67
CA GLU A 105 -0.65 -10.21 -17.14
C GLU A 105 -1.87 -9.44 -17.64
N ASN A 106 -2.97 -9.44 -16.87
CA ASN A 106 -4.23 -8.78 -17.23
C ASN A 106 -4.32 -7.30 -16.78
N MET A 107 -3.27 -6.74 -16.17
CA MET A 107 -3.30 -5.37 -15.62
C MET A 107 -3.59 -4.31 -16.70
N ALA A 108 -3.00 -4.45 -17.90
CA ALA A 108 -3.25 -3.51 -19.01
C ALA A 108 -4.73 -3.48 -19.42
N ARG A 109 -5.38 -4.65 -19.47
CA ARG A 109 -6.81 -4.79 -19.76
C ARG A 109 -7.66 -4.19 -18.65
N ILE A 110 -7.33 -4.43 -17.38
CA ILE A 110 -8.05 -3.86 -16.23
C ILE A 110 -8.06 -2.33 -16.32
N ILE A 111 -6.93 -1.73 -16.65
CA ILE A 111 -6.82 -0.27 -16.77
C ILE A 111 -7.63 0.27 -17.93
N GLU A 112 -7.57 -0.38 -19.09
CA GLU A 112 -8.38 0.00 -20.26
C GLU A 112 -9.88 -0.01 -19.92
N VAL A 113 -10.36 -1.05 -19.24
CA VAL A 113 -11.76 -1.19 -18.80
C VAL A 113 -12.13 -0.09 -17.80
N ASN A 114 -11.28 0.15 -16.80
CA ASN A 114 -11.50 1.19 -15.79
C ASN A 114 -11.56 2.60 -16.40
N LEU A 115 -10.68 2.92 -17.36
CA LEU A 115 -10.63 4.22 -18.04
C LEU A 115 -11.85 4.47 -18.93
N ARG A 116 -12.42 3.40 -19.52
CA ARG A 116 -13.64 3.50 -20.33
C ARG A 116 -14.92 3.50 -19.49
N GLY A 117 -14.82 3.28 -18.18
CA GLY A 117 -15.99 3.17 -17.29
C GLY A 117 -16.88 1.97 -17.61
N ILE A 118 -16.32 0.93 -18.25
CA ILE A 118 -17.09 -0.24 -18.66
C ILE A 118 -17.19 -1.19 -17.46
N LYS A 119 -18.42 -1.57 -17.09
CA LYS A 119 -18.65 -2.65 -16.13
C LYS A 119 -18.22 -3.97 -16.79
N PRO A 120 -17.29 -4.75 -16.22
CA PRO A 120 -16.95 -6.05 -16.79
C PRO A 120 -18.20 -6.96 -16.80
N GLU A 121 -18.38 -7.69 -17.90
CA GLU A 121 -19.51 -8.62 -18.07
C GLU A 121 -19.53 -9.63 -16.91
N GLY A 122 -20.69 -9.75 -16.23
CA GLY A 122 -20.88 -10.67 -15.10
C GLY A 122 -20.59 -10.11 -13.70
N ALA A 123 -20.20 -8.84 -13.55
CA ALA A 123 -20.15 -8.20 -12.23
C ALA A 123 -21.58 -8.08 -11.66
N ARG A 124 -21.84 -8.66 -10.48
CA ARG A 124 -23.13 -8.52 -9.78
C ARG A 124 -23.32 -7.08 -9.33
N ASP A 125 -24.57 -6.62 -9.37
CA ASP A 125 -24.99 -5.29 -8.88
C ASP A 125 -24.84 -5.18 -7.35
#